data_AF-A0A1X0SXJ5-F1
#
_entry.id   AF-A0A1X0SXJ5-F1
#
_cell.length_a   1.000
_cell.length_b   1.000
_cell.length_c   1.000
_cell.angle_alpha   90.00
_cell.angle_beta   90.00
_cell.angle_gamma   90.00
#
_symmetry.space_group_name_H-M   'P 1'
#
loop_
_entity.id
_entity.type
_entity.pdbx_description
1 polymer ?
#
loop_
_entity_poly.entity_id
_entity_poly.type
_entity_poly.pdbx_seq_one_letter_code
_entity_poly.pdbx_strand_id
1 'polypeptide(L)'
;MTFQPGSPSPAEAAPQPETEAEAGAAVIVLRPETSPPVPPRTTSETTREPRQSGVAGELLRQLEVQRRLCTALEAIADALPDNLDTQHTLHVARLIGPTIRRAHAFEEQTVFPLLKAHFAARPELTTTLERLHFEHWEDESFAEELAEKLVDAVMRVATRRRDARPKARPAARFAAIGPAHAPSADGSRAQSDPLAEALGYMLRGFFEGLRRHIAFEEEHLVPLLATAGQGRVTP
;
A
#
# COMPACT_ATOMS: atom_id res chain seq x y z
N MET A 1 17.41 -77.06 -19.51
CA MET A 1 18.14 -75.86 -19.97
C MET A 1 17.40 -75.28 -21.15
N THR A 2 16.61 -74.24 -20.92
CA THR A 2 15.90 -73.46 -21.94
C THR A 2 15.75 -72.04 -21.39
N PHE A 3 16.38 -71.11 -22.08
CA PHE A 3 16.52 -69.69 -21.74
C PHE A 3 15.23 -68.94 -22.15
N GLN A 4 14.65 -68.14 -21.27
CA GLN A 4 13.61 -67.16 -21.62
C GLN A 4 14.23 -65.75 -21.63
N PRO A 5 13.96 -64.90 -22.63
CA PRO A 5 14.43 -63.52 -22.64
C PRO A 5 13.50 -62.61 -21.83
N GLY A 6 14.08 -61.74 -21.01
CA GLY A 6 13.38 -60.75 -20.21
C GLY A 6 12.82 -59.59 -21.04
N SER A 7 11.60 -59.19 -20.70
CA SER A 7 10.96 -57.96 -21.20
C SER A 7 11.50 -56.72 -20.46
N PRO A 8 11.60 -55.56 -21.12
CA PRO A 8 12.21 -54.35 -20.54
C PRO A 8 11.28 -53.59 -19.59
N SER A 9 11.90 -52.94 -18.60
CA SER A 9 11.31 -51.98 -17.66
C SER A 9 10.81 -50.73 -18.37
N PRO A 10 9.66 -50.14 -17.99
CA PRO A 10 9.31 -48.79 -18.41
C PRO A 10 10.04 -47.77 -17.53
N ALA A 11 10.65 -46.80 -18.20
CA ALA A 11 11.39 -45.68 -17.64
C ALA A 11 10.46 -44.60 -17.05
N GLU A 12 11.05 -43.79 -16.19
CA GLU A 12 10.52 -42.55 -15.60
C GLU A 12 9.63 -41.73 -16.55
N ALA A 13 8.39 -41.52 -16.13
CA ALA A 13 7.55 -40.44 -16.64
C ALA A 13 7.69 -39.26 -15.68
N ALA A 14 8.37 -38.20 -16.14
CA ALA A 14 8.40 -36.91 -15.47
C ALA A 14 7.00 -36.25 -15.50
N PRO A 15 6.57 -35.54 -14.44
CA PRO A 15 5.29 -34.83 -14.42
C PRO A 15 5.33 -33.59 -15.32
N GLN A 16 4.26 -33.41 -16.09
CA GLN A 16 4.01 -32.22 -16.92
C GLN A 16 3.58 -31.03 -16.05
N PRO A 17 3.84 -29.78 -16.47
CA PRO A 17 3.45 -28.60 -15.71
C PRO A 17 1.95 -28.33 -15.87
N GLU A 18 1.24 -28.33 -14.74
CA GLU A 18 -0.17 -27.97 -14.65
C GLU A 18 -0.31 -26.44 -14.68
N THR A 19 -1.02 -25.98 -15.71
CA THR A 19 -1.67 -24.69 -15.93
C THR A 19 -1.76 -23.73 -14.75
N GLU A 20 -1.08 -22.58 -14.87
CA GLU A 20 -1.41 -21.34 -14.15
C GLU A 20 -2.79 -20.85 -14.63
N ALA A 21 -3.80 -21.00 -13.78
CA ALA A 21 -5.10 -20.39 -13.95
C ALA A 21 -5.26 -19.28 -12.89
N GLU A 22 -5.56 -18.08 -13.38
CA GLU A 22 -5.81 -16.85 -12.65
C GLU A 22 -6.59 -17.05 -11.34
N ALA A 23 -5.97 -16.71 -10.21
CA ALA A 23 -6.67 -16.50 -8.94
C ALA A 23 -7.12 -15.03 -8.86
N GLY A 24 -8.23 -14.74 -9.54
CA GLY A 24 -8.97 -13.49 -9.38
C GLY A 24 -9.44 -13.30 -7.93
N ALA A 25 -9.37 -12.06 -7.46
CA ALA A 25 -9.76 -11.60 -6.14
C ALA A 25 -11.14 -12.13 -5.69
N ALA A 26 -11.13 -13.10 -4.77
CA ALA A 26 -12.34 -13.53 -4.06
C ALA A 26 -12.49 -12.69 -2.79
N VAL A 27 -13.32 -11.64 -2.87
CA VAL A 27 -13.83 -10.89 -1.72
C VAL A 27 -14.80 -11.80 -0.95
N ILE A 28 -14.38 -12.32 0.19
CA ILE A 28 -15.25 -13.11 1.08
C ILE A 28 -16.07 -12.12 1.91
N VAL A 29 -17.33 -11.94 1.52
CA VAL A 29 -18.30 -11.11 2.25
C VAL A 29 -18.75 -11.87 3.51
N LEU A 30 -18.24 -11.47 4.67
CA LEU A 30 -18.76 -11.89 5.97
C LEU A 30 -20.13 -11.22 6.19
N ARG A 31 -21.21 -12.02 6.16
CA ARG A 31 -22.59 -11.53 6.42
C ARG A 31 -22.79 -11.27 7.92
N PRO A 32 -23.44 -10.16 8.33
CA PRO A 32 -23.80 -9.94 9.72
C PRO A 32 -25.09 -10.71 10.08
N GLU A 33 -25.03 -11.51 11.14
CA GLU A 33 -26.19 -12.13 11.79
C GLU A 33 -27.11 -11.05 12.39
N THR A 34 -28.40 -11.09 12.04
CA THR A 34 -29.43 -10.15 12.51
C THR A 34 -29.92 -10.51 13.92
N SER A 35 -29.77 -9.59 14.88
CA SER A 35 -30.29 -9.71 16.26
C SER A 35 -31.61 -8.93 16.44
N PRO A 36 -32.58 -9.39 17.26
CA PRO A 36 -33.88 -8.73 17.44
C PRO A 36 -33.80 -7.47 18.34
N PRO A 37 -34.81 -6.58 18.31
CA PRO A 37 -34.73 -5.26 18.93
C PRO A 37 -34.90 -5.29 20.46
N VAL A 38 -34.08 -4.49 21.16
CA VAL A 38 -34.14 -4.26 22.62
C VAL A 38 -34.91 -2.95 22.90
N PRO A 39 -35.79 -2.89 23.93
CA PRO A 39 -36.57 -1.68 24.26
C PRO A 39 -35.74 -0.56 24.93
N PRO A 40 -36.22 0.70 24.91
CA PRO A 40 -35.42 1.87 25.27
C PRO A 40 -35.21 1.96 26.79
N ARG A 41 -33.96 2.20 27.20
CA ARG A 41 -33.63 2.66 28.56
C ARG A 41 -33.18 4.12 28.54
N THR A 42 -33.69 4.82 29.53
CA THR A 42 -33.69 6.26 29.79
C THR A 42 -32.30 6.84 30.04
N THR A 43 -32.17 8.08 29.57
CA THR A 43 -31.14 9.10 29.76
C THR A 43 -30.30 9.00 31.04
N SER A 44 -28.97 9.04 30.85
CA SER A 44 -28.03 9.74 31.72
C SER A 44 -26.82 10.12 30.85
N GLU A 45 -26.80 11.38 30.40
CA GLU A 45 -25.65 11.99 29.74
C GLU A 45 -24.50 12.09 30.75
N THR A 46 -23.51 11.23 30.58
CA THR A 46 -22.15 11.47 31.04
C THR A 46 -21.31 11.64 29.79
N THR A 47 -20.85 12.87 29.52
CA THR A 47 -19.85 13.18 28.49
C THR A 47 -18.59 12.36 28.78
N ARG A 48 -18.48 11.19 28.14
CA ARG A 48 -17.30 10.33 28.17
C ARG A 48 -16.66 10.44 26.79
N GLU A 49 -15.55 11.16 26.72
CA GLU A 49 -14.68 11.11 25.54
C GLU A 49 -14.33 9.65 25.21
N PRO A 50 -14.27 9.27 23.92
CA PRO A 50 -14.43 7.88 23.52
C PRO A 50 -13.17 7.04 23.80
N ARG A 51 -13.41 5.73 23.93
CA ARG A 51 -12.52 4.63 24.33
C ARG A 51 -11.28 4.43 23.42
N GLN A 52 -10.36 5.40 23.33
CA GLN A 52 -9.14 5.30 22.49
C GLN A 52 -7.97 4.51 23.13
N SER A 53 -8.10 4.03 24.36
CA SER A 53 -6.99 3.38 25.08
C SER A 53 -6.85 1.86 24.85
N GLY A 54 -7.64 1.27 23.93
CA GLY A 54 -7.64 -0.17 23.66
C GLY A 54 -6.99 -0.53 22.32
N VAL A 55 -6.76 -1.82 22.08
CA VAL A 55 -6.15 -2.35 20.84
C VAL A 55 -6.86 -1.82 19.58
N ALA A 56 -8.20 -1.78 19.57
CA ALA A 56 -8.97 -1.21 18.46
C ALA A 56 -8.69 0.29 18.23
N GLY A 57 -8.49 1.05 19.32
CA GLY A 57 -8.17 2.48 19.24
C GLY A 57 -6.76 2.73 18.70
N GLU A 58 -5.79 1.89 19.06
CA GLU A 58 -4.44 1.94 18.48
C GLU A 58 -4.44 1.52 17.00
N LEU A 59 -5.18 0.46 16.64
CA LEU A 59 -5.30 0.06 15.23
C LEU A 59 -5.84 1.23 14.38
N LEU A 60 -6.93 1.86 14.81
CA LEU A 60 -7.48 3.04 14.13
C LEU A 60 -6.48 4.20 14.02
N ARG A 61 -5.59 4.39 15.01
CA ARG A 61 -4.51 5.39 14.91
C ARG A 61 -3.45 4.99 13.88
N GLN A 62 -3.06 3.72 13.78
CA GLN A 62 -2.14 3.24 12.75
C GLN A 62 -2.73 3.42 11.35
N LEU A 63 -4.01 3.04 11.16
CA LEU A 63 -4.72 3.21 9.91
C LEU A 63 -4.75 4.67 9.44
N GLU A 64 -5.04 5.61 10.35
CA GLU A 64 -5.03 7.05 10.03
C GLU A 64 -3.63 7.54 9.61
N VAL A 65 -2.56 7.03 10.23
CA VAL A 65 -1.18 7.35 9.83
C VAL A 65 -0.89 6.83 8.42
N GLN A 66 -1.31 5.61 8.08
CA GLN A 66 -1.17 5.07 6.72
C GLN A 66 -2.02 5.85 5.71
N ARG A 67 -3.23 6.28 6.05
CA ARG A 67 -4.07 7.14 5.18
C ARG A 67 -3.36 8.45 4.82
N ARG A 68 -2.74 9.10 5.80
CA ARG A 68 -1.93 10.32 5.58
C ARG A 68 -0.73 10.07 4.67
N LEU A 69 -0.08 8.91 4.82
CA LEU A 69 0.99 8.50 3.91
C LEU A 69 0.46 8.35 2.47
N CYS A 70 -0.70 7.69 2.27
CA CYS A 70 -1.31 7.57 0.94
C CYS A 70 -1.59 8.95 0.31
N THR A 71 -2.14 9.90 1.06
CA THR A 71 -2.36 11.27 0.58
C THR A 71 -1.06 11.95 0.17
N ALA A 72 0.03 11.77 0.93
CA ALA A 72 1.33 12.33 0.57
C ALA A 72 1.90 11.70 -0.71
N LEU A 73 1.77 10.38 -0.87
CA LEU A 73 2.23 9.67 -2.07
C LEU A 73 1.44 10.06 -3.32
N GLU A 74 0.13 10.23 -3.19
CA GLU A 74 -0.74 10.72 -4.27
C GLU A 74 -0.34 12.14 -4.70
N ALA A 75 -0.11 13.04 -3.76
CA ALA A 75 0.38 14.39 -4.06
C ALA A 75 1.73 14.39 -4.79
N ILE A 76 2.63 13.46 -4.44
CA ILE A 76 3.90 13.27 -5.17
C ILE A 76 3.63 12.75 -6.58
N ALA A 77 2.73 11.78 -6.74
CA ALA A 77 2.38 11.20 -8.04
C ALA A 77 1.79 12.24 -9.01
N ASP A 78 0.98 13.17 -8.49
CA ASP A 78 0.38 14.26 -9.27
C ASP A 78 1.36 15.39 -9.61
N ALA A 79 2.46 15.50 -8.86
CA ALA A 79 3.49 16.52 -9.06
C ALA A 79 4.61 16.10 -10.04
N LEU A 80 4.66 14.84 -10.46
CA LEU A 80 5.63 14.33 -11.43
C LEU A 80 5.39 14.90 -12.85
N PRO A 81 6.45 15.06 -13.67
CA PRO A 81 7.88 14.93 -13.33
C PRO A 81 8.53 16.22 -12.78
N ASP A 82 7.93 17.39 -13.01
CA ASP A 82 8.65 18.67 -12.94
C ASP A 82 8.39 19.48 -11.66
N ASN A 83 7.25 19.24 -11.00
CA ASN A 83 6.79 20.05 -9.87
C ASN A 83 7.03 19.38 -8.51
N LEU A 84 8.00 18.48 -8.42
CA LEU A 84 8.36 17.84 -7.17
C LEU A 84 8.92 18.85 -6.15
N ASP A 85 8.35 18.82 -4.95
CA ASP A 85 8.99 19.35 -3.74
C ASP A 85 10.04 18.34 -3.25
N THR A 86 11.29 18.60 -3.60
CA THR A 86 12.44 17.77 -3.22
C THR A 86 12.52 17.47 -1.72
N GLN A 87 12.28 18.44 -0.85
CA GLN A 87 12.43 18.23 0.59
C GLN A 87 11.29 17.36 1.12
N HIS A 88 10.06 17.63 0.70
CA HIS A 88 8.91 16.82 1.05
C HIS A 88 9.03 15.39 0.51
N THR A 89 9.41 15.20 -0.75
CA THR A 89 9.57 13.87 -1.35
C THR A 89 10.64 13.04 -0.63
N LEU A 90 11.79 13.62 -0.28
CA LEU A 90 12.82 12.91 0.50
C LEU A 90 12.35 12.57 1.91
N HIS A 91 11.56 13.44 2.52
CA HIS A 91 10.97 13.16 3.83
C HIS A 91 10.00 11.98 3.76
N VAL A 92 9.08 11.99 2.79
CA VAL A 92 8.13 10.89 2.57
C VAL A 92 8.86 9.59 2.28
N ALA A 93 9.86 9.59 1.39
CA ALA A 93 10.66 8.41 1.07
C ALA A 93 11.27 7.74 2.32
N ARG A 94 11.71 8.52 3.30
CA ARG A 94 12.26 8.02 4.57
C ARG A 94 11.18 7.50 5.54
N LEU A 95 9.94 7.92 5.37
CA LEU A 95 8.83 7.57 6.26
C LEU A 95 8.04 6.35 5.79
N ILE A 96 8.01 6.02 4.50
CA ILE A 96 7.19 4.91 3.97
C ILE A 96 7.51 3.61 4.71
N GLY A 97 8.74 3.08 4.57
CA GLY A 97 9.13 1.80 5.18
C GLY A 97 8.87 1.72 6.68
N PRO A 98 9.36 2.67 7.51
CA PRO A 98 9.08 2.66 8.94
C PRO A 98 7.60 2.76 9.30
N THR A 99 6.78 3.41 8.48
CA THR A 99 5.35 3.55 8.76
C THR A 99 4.59 2.25 8.51
N ILE A 100 4.88 1.60 7.38
CA ILE A 100 4.28 0.31 7.04
C ILE A 100 4.68 -0.75 8.05
N ARG A 101 5.98 -0.92 8.31
CA ARG A 101 6.49 -1.91 9.27
C ARG A 101 5.94 -1.75 10.68
N ARG A 102 5.72 -0.53 11.15
CA ARG A 102 5.14 -0.30 12.49
C ARG A 102 3.68 -0.74 12.56
N ALA A 103 2.89 -0.50 11.52
CA ALA A 103 1.50 -0.91 11.45
C ALA A 103 1.40 -2.44 11.42
N HIS A 104 2.07 -3.08 10.45
CA HIS A 104 2.09 -4.54 10.32
C HIS A 104 2.64 -5.24 11.56
N ALA A 105 3.72 -4.73 12.16
CA ALA A 105 4.25 -5.31 13.41
C ALA A 105 3.22 -5.20 14.56
N PHE A 106 2.48 -4.10 14.66
CA PHE A 106 1.42 -3.98 15.65
C PHE A 106 0.29 -4.99 15.40
N GLU A 107 -0.13 -5.15 14.15
CA GLU A 107 -1.15 -6.12 13.76
C GLU A 107 -0.71 -7.55 14.09
N GLU A 108 0.48 -7.95 13.65
CA GLU A 108 0.99 -9.31 13.79
C GLU A 108 1.34 -9.69 15.23
N GLN A 109 1.85 -8.73 16.02
CA GLN A 109 2.27 -9.00 17.39
C GLN A 109 1.14 -8.81 18.41
N THR A 110 0.10 -8.05 18.06
CA THR A 110 -0.97 -7.68 19.00
C THR A 110 -2.35 -8.05 18.49
N VAL A 111 -2.74 -7.60 17.31
CA VAL A 111 -4.11 -7.78 16.78
C VAL A 111 -4.37 -9.23 16.42
N PHE A 112 -3.52 -9.84 15.60
CA PHE A 112 -3.74 -11.20 15.09
C PHE A 112 -3.73 -12.25 16.20
N PRO A 113 -2.80 -12.24 17.18
CA PRO A 113 -2.84 -13.19 18.28
C PRO A 113 -4.13 -13.04 19.12
N LEU A 114 -4.58 -11.82 19.37
CA LEU A 114 -5.81 -11.55 20.11
C LEU A 114 -7.04 -12.09 19.37
N LEU A 115 -7.14 -11.82 18.07
CA LEU A 115 -8.24 -12.32 17.24
C LEU A 115 -8.24 -13.85 17.14
N LYS A 116 -7.06 -14.48 16.92
CA LYS A 116 -6.92 -15.95 16.89
C LYS A 116 -7.35 -16.58 18.21
N ALA A 117 -6.99 -15.99 19.35
CA ALA A 117 -7.38 -16.49 20.66
C ALA A 117 -8.88 -16.37 20.92
N HIS A 118 -9.48 -15.21 20.61
CA HIS A 118 -10.90 -14.95 20.88
C HIS A 118 -11.85 -15.70 19.93
N PHE A 119 -11.40 -15.95 18.69
CA PHE A 119 -12.21 -16.60 17.65
C PHE A 119 -11.63 -17.94 17.20
N ALA A 120 -11.04 -18.70 18.12
CA ALA A 120 -10.40 -19.99 17.81
C ALA A 120 -11.33 -21.02 17.11
N ALA A 121 -12.65 -20.89 17.29
CA ALA A 121 -13.65 -21.73 16.63
C ALA A 121 -13.95 -21.35 15.17
N ARG A 122 -13.29 -20.31 14.62
CA ARG A 122 -13.50 -19.81 13.25
C ARG A 122 -12.25 -20.03 12.39
N PRO A 123 -12.06 -21.20 11.78
CA PRO A 123 -10.86 -21.50 10.99
C PRO A 123 -10.69 -20.56 9.79
N GLU A 124 -11.77 -20.03 9.22
CA GLU A 124 -11.72 -19.10 8.08
C GLU A 124 -11.06 -17.77 8.44
N LEU A 125 -11.21 -17.32 9.69
CA LEU A 125 -10.53 -16.12 10.18
C LEU A 125 -9.03 -16.37 10.28
N THR A 126 -8.61 -17.53 10.79
CA THR A 126 -7.20 -17.91 10.85
C THR A 126 -6.54 -17.87 9.48
N THR A 127 -7.17 -18.48 8.47
CA THR A 127 -6.70 -18.45 7.09
C THR A 127 -6.61 -17.03 6.53
N THR A 128 -7.59 -16.18 6.86
CA THR A 128 -7.58 -14.77 6.43
C THR A 128 -6.40 -14.02 7.04
N LEU A 129 -6.13 -14.19 8.34
CA LEU A 129 -5.02 -13.53 9.03
C LEU A 129 -3.65 -14.04 8.54
N GLU A 130 -3.55 -15.31 8.16
CA GLU A 130 -2.34 -15.85 7.54
C GLU A 130 -2.10 -15.26 6.16
N ARG A 131 -3.15 -15.07 5.35
CA ARG A 131 -3.02 -14.41 4.05
C ARG A 131 -2.55 -12.96 4.20
N LEU A 132 -3.14 -12.20 5.12
CA LEU A 132 -2.72 -10.82 5.40
C LEU A 132 -1.24 -10.74 5.79
N HIS A 133 -0.76 -11.67 6.61
CA HIS A 133 0.66 -11.73 6.97
C HIS A 133 1.59 -11.89 5.75
N PHE A 134 1.18 -12.68 4.75
CA PHE A 134 1.95 -12.77 3.50
C PHE A 134 1.84 -11.50 2.66
N GLU A 135 0.65 -10.90 2.57
CA GLU A 135 0.43 -9.61 1.89
C GLU A 135 1.31 -8.50 2.53
N HIS A 136 1.47 -8.49 3.85
CA HIS A 136 2.35 -7.54 4.55
C HIS A 136 3.80 -7.63 4.10
N TRP A 137 4.31 -8.85 3.88
CA TRP A 137 5.68 -9.05 3.42
C TRP A 137 5.88 -8.46 2.02
N GLU A 138 4.91 -8.65 1.13
CA GLU A 138 4.91 -8.05 -0.21
C GLU A 138 4.85 -6.53 -0.16
N ASP A 139 3.94 -5.98 0.66
CA ASP A 139 3.77 -4.54 0.85
C ASP A 139 5.02 -3.87 1.45
N GLU A 140 5.70 -4.52 2.39
CA GLU A 140 6.95 -4.04 2.97
C GLU A 140 8.08 -4.00 1.94
N SER A 141 8.22 -5.05 1.12
CA SER A 141 9.20 -5.09 0.03
C SER A 141 8.93 -3.98 -0.99
N PHE A 142 7.66 -3.80 -1.39
CA PHE A 142 7.27 -2.77 -2.33
C PHE A 142 7.49 -1.35 -1.76
N ALA A 143 7.23 -1.15 -0.47
CA ALA A 143 7.50 0.12 0.22
C ALA A 143 8.99 0.52 0.16
N GLU A 144 9.90 -0.45 0.29
CA GLU A 144 11.34 -0.21 0.22
C GLU A 144 11.78 0.15 -1.20
N GLU A 145 11.32 -0.60 -2.20
CA GLU A 145 11.60 -0.27 -3.61
C GLU A 145 11.08 1.12 -3.96
N LEU A 146 9.86 1.45 -3.55
CA LEU A 146 9.25 2.74 -3.82
C LEU A 146 10.04 3.89 -3.20
N ALA A 147 10.53 3.72 -1.96
CA ALA A 147 11.37 4.71 -1.29
C ALA A 147 12.66 5.00 -2.09
N GLU A 148 13.32 3.97 -2.61
CA GLU A 148 14.50 4.14 -3.47
C GLU A 148 14.17 4.92 -4.75
N LYS A 149 13.06 4.57 -5.43
CA LYS A 149 12.67 5.26 -6.67
C LYS A 149 12.33 6.74 -6.45
N LEU A 150 11.78 7.10 -5.29
CA LEU A 150 11.54 8.50 -4.91
C LEU A 150 12.84 9.29 -4.73
N VAL A 151 13.85 8.69 -4.07
CA VAL A 151 15.18 9.32 -3.91
C VAL A 151 15.82 9.54 -5.28
N ASP A 152 15.78 8.53 -6.14
CA ASP A 152 16.24 8.58 -7.52
C ASP A 152 15.59 9.70 -8.33
N ALA A 153 14.26 9.84 -8.24
CA ALA A 153 13.52 10.88 -8.94
C ALA A 153 13.93 12.28 -8.48
N VAL A 154 14.11 12.47 -7.18
CA VAL A 154 14.62 13.72 -6.62
C VAL A 154 16.00 14.08 -7.17
N MET A 155 16.91 13.10 -7.22
CA MET A 155 18.27 13.32 -7.75
C MET A 155 18.24 13.71 -9.23
N ARG A 156 17.33 13.13 -10.02
CA ARG A 156 17.13 13.48 -11.44
C ARG A 156 16.56 14.89 -11.63
N VAL A 157 15.58 15.30 -10.81
CA VAL A 157 15.05 16.67 -10.86
C VAL A 157 16.16 17.67 -10.50
N ALA A 158 17.00 17.34 -9.52
CA ALA A 158 18.13 18.20 -9.15
C ALA A 158 19.18 18.32 -10.26
N THR A 159 19.50 17.25 -10.99
CA THR A 159 20.44 17.32 -12.14
C THR A 159 19.84 18.11 -13.30
N ARG A 160 18.59 17.85 -13.68
CA ARG A 160 17.89 18.60 -14.74
C ARG A 160 17.84 20.10 -14.45
N ARG A 161 17.53 20.49 -13.20
CA ARG A 161 17.52 21.91 -12.78
C ARG A 161 18.90 22.56 -12.85
N ARG A 162 19.98 21.80 -12.62
CA ARG A 162 21.37 22.30 -12.78
C ARG A 162 21.71 22.51 -14.25
N ASP A 163 21.35 21.57 -15.11
CA ASP A 163 21.64 21.64 -16.55
C ASP A 163 20.84 22.73 -17.26
N ALA A 164 19.60 22.98 -16.81
CA ALA A 164 18.75 24.05 -17.30
C ALA A 164 19.18 25.46 -16.82
N ARG A 165 20.06 25.58 -15.81
CA ARG A 165 20.54 26.88 -15.33
C ARG A 165 21.45 27.49 -16.40
N PRO A 166 21.11 28.66 -16.97
CA PRO A 166 21.91 29.24 -18.04
C PRO A 166 23.34 29.51 -17.54
N LYS A 167 24.33 29.00 -18.28
CA LYS A 167 25.74 29.32 -18.05
C LYS A 167 25.91 30.83 -18.20
N ALA A 168 26.18 31.55 -17.11
CA ALA A 168 26.42 32.98 -17.15
C ALA A 168 27.61 33.27 -18.09
N ARG A 169 27.33 33.80 -19.29
CA ARG A 169 28.36 34.40 -20.14
C ARG A 169 28.79 35.69 -19.46
N PRO A 170 30.11 36.01 -19.37
CA PRO A 170 30.51 37.36 -18.96
C PRO A 170 29.84 38.35 -19.91
N ALA A 171 29.20 39.38 -19.35
CA ALA A 171 28.35 40.32 -20.07
C ALA A 171 29.12 40.96 -21.24
N ALA A 172 28.87 40.47 -22.46
CA ALA A 172 29.21 41.20 -23.66
C ALA A 172 28.22 42.38 -23.72
N ARG A 173 28.73 43.56 -23.37
CA ARG A 173 28.02 44.83 -23.54
C ARG A 173 27.74 45.02 -25.03
N PHE A 174 26.54 45.52 -25.31
CA PHE A 174 26.00 45.99 -26.60
C PHE A 174 25.47 44.93 -27.58
N ALA A 175 24.15 44.94 -27.80
CA ALA A 175 23.58 45.06 -29.14
C ALA A 175 22.08 45.42 -29.13
N ALA A 176 21.70 46.12 -30.20
CA ALA A 176 20.48 46.84 -30.55
C ALA A 176 19.12 46.14 -30.37
N ILE A 177 18.11 47.00 -30.19
CA ILE A 177 16.67 46.74 -30.23
C ILE A 177 16.25 46.40 -31.66
N GLY A 178 15.62 45.24 -31.86
CA GLY A 178 14.92 44.84 -33.09
C GLY A 178 13.49 44.38 -32.76
N PRO A 179 12.51 44.53 -33.67
CA PRO A 179 11.09 44.46 -33.33
C PRO A 179 10.52 43.03 -33.28
N ALA A 180 9.40 42.93 -32.57
CA ALA A 180 8.66 41.74 -32.22
C ALA A 180 7.68 41.26 -33.31
N HIS A 181 7.69 39.95 -33.58
CA HIS A 181 6.55 39.05 -33.82
C HIS A 181 7.13 37.64 -34.12
N ALA A 182 6.60 36.51 -33.69
CA ALA A 182 5.21 36.03 -33.74
C ALA A 182 4.97 34.93 -32.67
N PRO A 183 3.70 34.53 -32.40
CA PRO A 183 3.40 33.42 -31.53
C PRO A 183 3.47 32.11 -32.31
N SER A 184 4.41 31.23 -31.97
CA SER A 184 4.40 29.85 -32.43
C SER A 184 3.76 28.97 -31.37
N ALA A 185 2.51 28.60 -31.61
CA ALA A 185 1.92 27.40 -31.07
C ALA A 185 2.72 26.21 -31.62
N ASP A 186 3.50 25.54 -30.78
CA ASP A 186 4.00 24.21 -31.08
C ASP A 186 3.35 23.23 -30.09
N GLY A 187 2.42 22.44 -30.63
CA GLY A 187 1.78 21.32 -29.97
C GLY A 187 2.75 20.15 -29.80
N SER A 188 3.91 20.40 -29.18
CA SER A 188 4.72 19.38 -28.57
C SER A 188 3.89 18.80 -27.43
N ARG A 189 3.18 17.70 -27.71
CA ARG A 189 2.89 16.71 -26.66
C ARG A 189 4.23 16.46 -26.00
N ALA A 190 4.47 17.10 -24.86
CA ALA A 190 5.64 16.91 -24.06
C ALA A 190 5.82 15.40 -23.95
N GLN A 191 6.87 14.89 -24.59
CA GLN A 191 7.17 13.48 -24.56
C GLN A 191 7.36 13.15 -23.08
N SER A 192 6.40 12.42 -22.52
CA SER A 192 6.35 12.13 -21.11
C SER A 192 7.62 11.37 -20.73
N ASP A 193 8.28 11.79 -19.66
CA ASP A 193 9.48 11.13 -19.12
C ASP A 193 9.08 9.69 -18.73
N PRO A 194 9.50 8.64 -19.48
CA PRO A 194 9.00 7.27 -19.26
C PRO A 194 9.29 6.75 -17.85
N LEU A 195 10.34 7.27 -17.23
CA LEU A 195 10.72 6.92 -15.87
C LEU A 195 9.84 7.60 -14.83
N ALA A 196 9.38 8.82 -15.11
CA ALA A 196 8.38 9.48 -14.29
C ALA A 196 7.00 8.83 -14.43
N GLU A 197 6.65 8.34 -15.62
CA GLU A 197 5.44 7.52 -15.82
C GLU A 197 5.51 6.22 -15.02
N ALA A 198 6.64 5.50 -15.11
CA ALA A 198 6.85 4.27 -14.34
C ALA A 198 6.74 4.52 -12.83
N LEU A 199 7.38 5.58 -12.32
CA LEU A 199 7.25 5.95 -10.90
C LEU A 199 5.81 6.35 -10.54
N GLY A 200 5.12 7.10 -11.40
CA GLY A 200 3.73 7.46 -11.22
C GLY A 200 2.79 6.24 -11.19
N TYR A 201 3.12 5.19 -11.94
CA TYR A 201 2.41 3.91 -11.89
C TYR A 201 2.69 3.17 -10.58
N MET A 202 3.95 3.07 -10.16
CA MET A 202 4.34 2.44 -8.89
C MET A 202 3.67 3.11 -7.69
N LEU A 203 3.67 4.44 -7.64
CA LEU A 203 3.02 5.22 -6.58
C LEU A 203 1.53 4.89 -6.49
N ARG A 204 0.82 4.92 -7.63
CA ARG A 204 -0.61 4.60 -7.71
C ARG A 204 -0.91 3.18 -7.25
N GLY A 205 -0.16 2.20 -7.77
CA GLY A 205 -0.29 0.80 -7.34
C GLY A 205 -0.13 0.64 -5.83
N PHE A 206 0.89 1.28 -5.25
CA PHE A 206 1.16 1.21 -3.82
C PHE A 206 0.06 1.86 -2.97
N PHE A 207 -0.29 3.14 -3.21
CA PHE A 207 -1.26 3.82 -2.34
C PHE A 207 -2.69 3.32 -2.54
N GLU A 208 -3.05 2.84 -3.73
CA GLU A 208 -4.36 2.21 -3.98
C GLU A 208 -4.44 0.84 -3.32
N GLY A 209 -3.36 0.05 -3.37
CA GLY A 209 -3.22 -1.19 -2.61
C GLY A 209 -3.38 -0.98 -1.13
N LEU A 210 -2.60 -0.04 -0.57
CA LEU A 210 -2.65 0.29 0.85
C LEU A 210 -4.03 0.84 1.28
N ARG A 211 -4.71 1.63 0.43
CA ARG A 211 -6.09 2.08 0.72
C ARG A 211 -7.08 0.92 0.81
N ARG A 212 -6.96 -0.09 -0.06
CA ARG A 212 -7.79 -1.31 0.00
C ARG A 212 -7.48 -2.13 1.25
N HIS A 213 -6.21 -2.22 1.62
CA HIS A 213 -5.77 -2.88 2.85
C HIS A 213 -6.38 -2.19 4.10
N ILE A 214 -6.21 -0.87 4.22
CA ILE A 214 -6.79 -0.07 5.31
C ILE A 214 -8.32 -0.25 5.37
N ALA A 215 -9.01 -0.21 4.23
CA ALA A 215 -10.46 -0.40 4.19
C ALA A 215 -10.86 -1.79 4.70
N PHE A 216 -10.13 -2.84 4.30
CA PHE A 216 -10.36 -4.19 4.81
C PHE A 216 -10.20 -4.24 6.34
N GLU A 217 -9.12 -3.68 6.89
CA GLU A 217 -8.88 -3.70 8.33
C GLU A 217 -9.95 -2.93 9.12
N GLU A 218 -10.35 -1.76 8.62
CA GLU A 218 -11.39 -0.94 9.23
C GLU A 218 -12.77 -1.62 9.18
N GLU A 219 -13.11 -2.25 8.05
CA GLU A 219 -14.42 -2.89 7.85
C GLU A 219 -14.54 -4.26 8.51
N HIS A 220 -13.42 -4.97 8.72
CA HIS A 220 -13.45 -6.36 9.18
C HIS A 220 -12.70 -6.61 10.49
N LEU A 221 -11.52 -6.05 10.71
CA LEU A 221 -10.74 -6.33 11.92
C LEU A 221 -11.17 -5.45 13.09
N VAL A 222 -11.41 -4.16 12.86
CA VAL A 222 -11.87 -3.22 13.91
C VAL A 222 -13.17 -3.68 14.57
N PRO A 223 -14.23 -4.12 13.85
CA PRO A 223 -15.44 -4.64 14.48
C PRO A 223 -15.19 -5.90 15.31
N LEU A 224 -14.33 -6.81 14.84
CA LEU A 224 -13.97 -8.01 15.59
C LEU A 224 -13.25 -7.65 16.90
N LEU A 225 -12.33 -6.68 16.88
CA LEU A 225 -11.66 -6.18 18.08
C LEU A 225 -12.65 -5.52 19.06
N ALA A 226 -13.66 -4.79 18.55
CA ALA A 226 -14.68 -4.19 19.38
C ALA A 226 -15.52 -5.27 20.12
N THR A 227 -15.81 -6.39 19.47
CA THR A 227 -16.50 -7.52 20.11
C THR A 227 -15.62 -8.28 21.09
N ALA A 228 -14.34 -8.49 20.77
CA ALA A 228 -13.37 -9.13 21.66
C ALA A 228 -13.12 -8.29 22.93
N GLY A 229 -13.07 -6.96 22.80
CA GLY A 229 -12.92 -6.02 23.93
C GLY A 229 -14.18 -5.86 24.79
N GLN A 230 -15.34 -6.38 24.36
CA GLN A 230 -16.61 -6.30 25.08
C GLN A 230 -16.91 -7.53 25.94
N GLY A 231 -16.05 -8.57 25.91
CA GLY A 231 -16.14 -9.69 26.85
C GLY A 231 -17.50 -10.39 26.87
N ARG A 232 -17.85 -11.09 25.79
CA ARG A 232 -18.76 -12.23 25.86
C ARG A 232 -18.07 -13.44 25.26
N VAL A 233 -17.32 -14.13 26.10
CA VAL A 233 -17.10 -15.57 25.92
C VAL A 233 -18.47 -16.20 26.17
N THR A 234 -19.23 -16.46 25.12
CA THR A 234 -20.40 -17.35 25.25
C THR A 234 -19.85 -18.76 25.52
N PRO A 235 -20.29 -19.41 26.61
CA PRO A 235 -19.86 -20.77 26.95
C PRO A 235 -20.29 -21.81 25.93
#